data_AF-A0A0F9KX85-F1
#
_entry.id   AF-A0A0F9KX85-F1
#
_cell.length_a   1.000
_cell.length_b   1.000
_cell.length_c   1.000
_cell.angle_alpha   90.00
_cell.angle_beta   90.00
_cell.angle_gamma   90.00
#
_symmetry.space_group_name_H-M   'P 1'
#
loop_
_entity.id
_entity.type
_entity.pdbx_description
1 polymer ?
#
loop_
_entity_poly.entity_id
_entity_poly.type
_entity_poly.pdbx_seq_one_letter_code
_entity_poly.pdbx_strand_id
1 'polypeptide(L)' 'MVNTLDYTAKSYETPLAKEEALVCETLVREMAQATRWSAVLDIFNALGHVHLMADNMHREAARMEHGPRQPEQAA' A
#
# COMPACT_ATOMS: atom_id res chain seq x y z
N MET A 1 -25.44 -1.42 -13.67
CA MET A 1 -24.06 -1.93 -13.55
C MET A 1 -23.70 -1.91 -12.08
N VAL A 2 -23.64 -3.08 -11.46
CA VAL A 2 -23.25 -3.21 -10.05
C VAL A 2 -21.74 -3.08 -10.01
N ASN A 3 -21.26 -1.99 -9.41
CA ASN A 3 -19.84 -1.74 -9.20
C ASN A 3 -19.40 -2.56 -7.98
N THR A 4 -19.25 -3.87 -8.16
CA THR A 4 -18.75 -4.76 -7.11
C THR A 4 -17.25 -4.52 -7.01
N LEU A 5 -16.85 -3.55 -6.18
CA LEU A 5 -15.50 -3.52 -5.65
C LEU A 5 -15.31 -4.86 -4.93
N ASP A 6 -14.45 -5.69 -5.50
CA ASP A 6 -14.16 -7.01 -4.98
C ASP A 6 -13.44 -6.87 -3.64
N TYR A 7 -14.21 -6.88 -2.55
CA TYR A 7 -13.73 -6.83 -1.17
C TYR A 7 -12.91 -8.08 -0.78
N THR A 8 -12.73 -9.04 -1.70
CA THR A 8 -12.02 -10.31 -1.44
C THR A 8 -10.52 -10.25 -1.71
N ALA A 9 -9.94 -9.09 -2.00
CA ALA A 9 -8.50 -8.92 -2.03
C ALA A 9 -7.90 -9.25 -0.65
N LYS A 10 -7.50 -10.50 -0.47
CA LYS A 10 -6.74 -11.04 0.65
C LYS A 10 -5.33 -10.45 0.68
N SER A 11 -5.17 -9.13 0.71
CA SER A 11 -3.85 -8.50 0.88
C SER A 11 -3.49 -8.30 2.35
N TYR A 12 -4.38 -8.65 3.29
CA TYR A 12 -4.18 -8.48 4.74
C TYR A 12 -3.27 -9.54 5.40
N GLU A 13 -2.45 -10.27 4.65
CA GLU A 13 -1.64 -11.36 5.24
C GLU A 13 -0.39 -10.87 5.98
N THR A 14 -0.03 -9.59 5.85
CA THR A 14 1.02 -8.96 6.67
C THR A 14 0.41 -7.92 7.61
N PRO A 15 0.93 -7.78 8.85
CA PRO A 15 0.54 -6.68 9.74
C PRO A 15 0.63 -5.34 9.01
N LEU A 16 1.73 -5.15 8.28
CA LEU A 16 2.02 -3.97 7.47
C LEU A 16 0.88 -3.58 6.52
N ALA A 17 0.29 -4.54 5.83
CA ALA A 17 -0.82 -4.29 4.91
C ALA A 17 -2.11 -3.82 5.62
N LYS A 18 -2.29 -4.17 6.90
CA LYS A 18 -3.43 -3.70 7.69
C LYS A 18 -3.25 -2.25 8.12
N GLU A 19 -2.06 -1.86 8.59
CA GLU A 19 -1.79 -0.47 8.94
C GLU A 19 -1.89 0.46 7.72
N GLU A 20 -1.37 0.02 6.57
CA GLU A 20 -1.49 0.73 5.29
C GLU A 20 -2.96 0.94 4.88
N ALA A 21 -3.78 -0.10 4.98
CA ALA A 21 -5.21 -0.04 4.67
C ALA A 21 -5.95 0.98 5.57
N LEU A 22 -5.66 1.01 6.88
CA LEU A 22 -6.26 1.96 7.81
C LEU A 22 -5.89 3.41 7.49
N VAL A 23 -4.64 3.66 7.10
CA VAL A 23 -4.19 4.99 6.68
C VAL A 23 -4.90 5.39 5.38
N CYS A 24 -5.02 4.47 4.41
CA CYS A 24 -5.71 4.74 3.16
C CYS A 24 -7.20 5.03 3.37
N GLU A 25 -7.90 4.26 4.21
CA GLU A 25 -9.31 4.52 4.55
C GLU A 25 -9.51 5.90 5.18
N THR A 26 -8.61 6.30 6.09
CA THR A 26 -8.64 7.62 6.73
C THR A 26 -8.49 8.73 5.70
N LEU A 27 -7.48 8.63 4.82
CA LEU A 27 -7.22 9.62 3.78
C LEU A 27 -8.39 9.73 2.79
N VAL A 28 -8.96 8.60 2.35
CA VAL A 28 -10.13 8.61 1.45
C VAL A 28 -11.34 9.26 2.13
N ARG A 29 -11.54 9.01 3.43
CA ARG A 29 -12.62 9.65 4.21
C ARG A 29 -12.41 11.15 4.33
N GLU A 30 -11.19 11.61 4.59
CA GLU A 30 -10.86 13.04 4.63
C GLU A 30 -11.06 13.70 3.26
N MET A 31 -10.69 13.02 2.18
CA MET A 31 -10.90 13.51 0.82
C MET A 31 -12.39 13.71 0.52
N ALA A 32 -13.25 12.79 0.94
CA ALA A 32 -14.69 12.90 0.77
C ALA A 32 -15.32 14.06 1.55
N GLN A 33 -14.66 14.53 2.62
CA GLN A 33 -15.12 15.65 3.45
C GLN A 33 -14.46 16.98 3.06
N ALA A 34 -13.49 16.96 2.14
CA ALA A 34 -12.75 18.13 1.74
C ALA A 34 -13.66 19.14 1.01
N THR A 35 -13.69 20.36 1.51
CA THR A 35 -14.49 21.46 0.93
C THR A 35 -13.72 22.27 -0.12
N ARG A 36 -12.44 21.95 -0.32
CA ARG A 36 -11.53 22.67 -1.24
C ARG A 36 -10.79 21.67 -2.12
N TRP A 37 -10.69 21.98 -3.40
CA TRP A 37 -9.99 21.13 -4.37
C TRP A 37 -8.49 21.00 -4.09
N SER A 38 -7.87 22.04 -3.50
CA SER A 38 -6.48 21.95 -3.05
C SER A 38 -6.28 20.86 -1.99
N ALA A 39 -7.21 20.73 -1.03
CA ALA A 39 -7.12 19.70 0.00
C ALA A 39 -7.32 18.29 -0.60
N VAL A 40 -8.18 18.13 -1.61
CA VAL A 40 -8.31 16.87 -2.35
C VAL A 40 -7.00 16.48 -3.02
N LEU A 41 -6.31 17.44 -3.65
CA LEU A 41 -5.00 17.20 -4.28
C LEU A 41 -3.92 16.85 -3.25
N ASP A 42 -3.89 17.54 -2.12
CA ASP A 42 -2.94 17.26 -1.03
C ASP A 42 -3.10 15.83 -0.50
N ILE A 43 -4.36 15.41 -0.28
CA ILE A 43 -4.68 14.06 0.20
C ILE A 43 -4.39 13.01 -0.88
N PHE A 44 -4.64 13.31 -2.15
CA PHE A 44 -4.30 12.43 -3.26
C PHE A 44 -2.78 12.20 -3.35
N ASN A 45 -1.98 13.25 -3.17
CA ASN A 45 -0.53 13.13 -3.10
C ASN A 45 -0.10 12.28 -1.89
N ALA A 46 -0.73 12.48 -0.73
CA ALA A 46 -0.47 11.67 0.46
C ALA A 46 -0.73 10.18 0.22
N LEU A 47 -1.82 9.81 -0.48
CA LEU A 47 -2.09 8.43 -0.89
C LEU A 47 -0.96 7.87 -1.79
N GLY A 48 -0.46 8.67 -2.72
CA GLY A 48 0.70 8.30 -3.54
C GLY A 48 1.95 8.00 -2.72
N HIS A 49 2.21 8.79 -1.66
CA HIS A 49 3.33 8.54 -0.76
C HIS A 49 3.16 7.24 0.04
N VAL A 50 1.96 6.95 0.54
CA VAL A 50 1.66 5.70 1.25
C VAL A 50 1.90 4.50 0.33
N HIS A 51 1.43 4.56 -0.92
CA HIS A 51 1.67 3.51 -1.91
C HIS A 51 3.16 3.24 -2.15
N LEU A 52 3.97 4.30 -2.30
CA LEU A 52 5.41 4.17 -2.51
C LEU A 52 6.13 3.58 -1.29
N MET A 53 5.73 3.98 -0.08
CA MET A 53 6.29 3.41 1.15
C MET A 53 5.96 1.93 1.26
N ALA A 54 4.70 1.57 1.05
CA ALA A 54 4.24 0.19 1.06
C ALA A 54 5.03 -0.68 0.08
N ASP A 55 5.14 -0.26 -1.18
CA ASP A 55 5.85 -1.01 -2.22
C ASP A 55 7.35 -1.18 -1.87
N ASN A 56 8.00 -0.14 -1.33
CA ASN A 56 9.39 -0.26 -0.87
C ASN A 56 9.55 -1.25 0.28
N MET A 57 8.65 -1.23 1.27
CA MET A 57 8.69 -2.15 2.40
C MET A 57 8.42 -3.60 1.98
N HIS A 58 7.49 -3.82 1.05
CA HIS A 58 7.25 -5.15 0.48
C HIS A 58 8.47 -5.68 -0.28
N ARG A 59 9.14 -4.83 -1.07
CA ARG A 59 10.39 -5.19 -1.76
C ARG A 59 11.51 -5.50 -0.78
N GLU A 60 11.61 -4.78 0.33
CA GLU A 60 12.61 -5.02 1.37
C GLU A 60 12.33 -6.34 2.11
N ALA A 61 11.08 -6.59 2.50
CA ALA A 61 10.66 -7.85 3.11
C ALA A 61 10.99 -9.06 2.20
N ALA A 62 10.68 -8.98 0.91
CA ALA A 62 11.00 -10.02 -0.06
C ALA A 62 12.51 -10.29 -0.17
N ARG A 63 13.36 -9.24 -0.06
CA ARG A 63 14.83 -9.38 -0.04
C ARG A 63 15.33 -10.06 1.23
N MET A 64 14.74 -9.75 2.39
CA MET A 64 15.11 -10.38 3.65
C MET A 64 14.72 -11.87 3.68
N GLU A 65 13.57 -12.21 3.11
CA GLU A 65 13.08 -13.59 3.05
C GLU A 65 13.90 -14.48 2.11
N HIS A 66 14.44 -13.91 1.02
CA HIS A 66 15.17 -14.68 0.00
C HIS A 66 16.70 -14.75 0.21
N GLY A 67 17.27 -13.95 1.12
CA GLY A 67 18.72 -13.91 1.40
C GLY A 67 19.59 -13.59 0.17
N PRO A 68 20.90 -13.27 0.33
CA PRO A 68 21.81 -13.24 -0.80
C PRO A 68 21.92 -14.66 -1.37
N ARG A 69 21.62 -14.87 -2.66
CA ARG A 69 21.90 -16.16 -3.33
C ARG A 69 23.39 -16.45 -3.16
N GLN A 70 23.73 -17.47 -2.38
CA GLN A 70 25.09 -17.98 -2.33
C GLN A 70 25.46 -18.47 -3.74
N PRO A 71 26.63 -18.09 -4.28
CA PRO A 71 27.05 -18.44 -5.63
C PRO A 71 27.57 -19.88 -5.76
N GLU A 72 27.00 -20.84 -5.03
CA GLU A 72 27.59 -22.18 -4.87
C GLU A 72 26.69 -23.34 -5.37
N GLN A 73 26.00 -23.14 -6.49
CA GLN A 73 25.29 -24.24 -7.20
C GLN A 73 25.55 -24.26 -8.71
N ALA A 74 26.71 -23.76 -9.14
CA ALA A 74 27.24 -23.98 -10.48
C ALA A 74 28.59 -24.69 -10.38
N ALA A 75 28.56 -25.96 -9.99
CA ALA A 75 29.66 -26.90 -10.12
C ALA A 75 29.16 -28.16 -10.84
#